data_AF-A0A7Y1VUB5-F1
#
_entry.id   AF-A0A7Y1VUB5-F1
#
_cell.length_a   1.000
_cell.length_b   1.000
_cell.length_c   1.000
_cell.angle_alpha   90.00
_cell.angle_beta   90.00
_cell.angle_gamma   90.00
#
_symmetry.space_group_name_H-M   'P 1'
#
loop_
_entity.id
_entity.type
_entity.pdbx_description
1 polymer ?
#
loop_
_entity_poly.entity_id
_entity_poly.type
_entity_poly.pdbx_seq_one_letter_code
_entity_poly.pdbx_strand_id
1 'polypeptide(L)'
;MSYGKTEYDLAVVHDPAVAYGRASYHSDVEKFRDPDGQIPSDLQMIAVVRQGLDRRTIYRLIDLLGITLDQMCQLIHISSRTLQRKKETEPLSPLVSERALDLSRVLAHGVEALGDLNA
;
A
#
# COMPACT_ATOMS: atom_id res chain seq x y z
N MET A 1 -21.92 -38.62 21.24
CA MET A 1 -22.94 -37.82 21.96
C MET A 1 -22.22 -36.67 22.66
N SER A 2 -22.76 -35.45 22.47
CA SER A 2 -22.46 -34.17 23.14
C SER A 2 -21.08 -33.52 22.94
N TYR A 3 -21.06 -32.47 22.12
CA TYR A 3 -20.13 -31.34 22.25
C TYR A 3 -20.69 -30.39 23.31
N GLY A 4 -19.91 -30.16 24.38
CA GLY A 4 -20.10 -29.06 25.33
C GLY A 4 -18.96 -28.04 25.15
N LYS A 5 -19.32 -26.75 25.08
CA LYS A 5 -18.46 -25.58 24.88
C LYS A 5 -17.60 -25.26 26.11
N THR A 6 -16.41 -24.69 25.90
CA THR A 6 -15.72 -23.65 26.72
C THR A 6 -14.40 -23.33 26.00
N GLU A 7 -14.21 -22.17 25.35
CA GLU A 7 -13.92 -20.81 25.86
C GLU A 7 -12.49 -20.47 25.39
N TYR A 8 -12.35 -19.52 24.46
CA TYR A 8 -11.09 -19.18 23.80
C TYR A 8 -10.42 -18.02 24.54
N ASP A 9 -9.31 -18.32 25.19
CA ASP A 9 -8.32 -17.34 25.63
C ASP A 9 -7.39 -17.00 24.44
N LEU A 10 -7.20 -15.71 24.18
CA LEU A 10 -6.47 -15.16 23.03
C LEU A 10 -4.95 -15.35 23.21
N ALA A 11 -4.49 -16.59 23.11
CA ALA A 11 -3.09 -16.93 23.11
C ALA A 11 -2.47 -16.63 21.74
N VAL A 12 -1.45 -15.77 21.75
CA VAL A 12 -0.56 -15.43 20.64
C VAL A 12 -0.12 -16.71 19.91
N VAL A 13 -0.66 -16.93 18.70
CA VAL A 13 -0.36 -18.10 17.88
C VAL A 13 1.00 -17.88 17.22
N HIS A 14 2.00 -18.63 17.68
CA HIS A 14 3.28 -18.79 16.99
C HIS A 14 3.11 -19.79 15.84
N ASP A 15 2.70 -19.28 14.66
CA ASP A 15 2.59 -20.10 13.45
C ASP A 15 3.95 -20.21 12.72
N PRO A 16 4.46 -21.42 12.45
CA PRO A 16 5.68 -21.64 11.67
C PRO A 16 5.58 -21.20 10.20
N ALA A 17 4.41 -20.83 9.68
CA ALA A 17 4.24 -20.20 8.36
C ALA A 17 4.99 -18.87 8.23
N VAL A 18 5.35 -18.22 9.34
CA VAL A 18 6.20 -17.01 9.34
C VAL A 18 7.63 -17.32 8.88
N ALA A 19 8.10 -18.57 9.00
CA ALA A 19 9.49 -18.95 8.74
C ALA A 19 9.86 -19.00 7.24
N TYR A 20 8.89 -19.09 6.33
CA TYR A 20 9.14 -19.13 4.89
C TYR A 20 8.50 -17.92 4.20
N GLY A 21 9.21 -16.79 4.20
CA GLY A 21 9.07 -15.79 3.13
C GLY A 21 8.28 -14.52 3.42
N ARG A 22 8.17 -14.06 4.68
CA ARG A 22 7.59 -12.75 5.00
C ARG A 22 8.58 -11.71 5.52
N ALA A 23 9.86 -11.85 5.16
CA ALA A 23 10.82 -10.76 5.28
C ALA A 23 10.61 -9.79 4.10
N SER A 24 9.85 -8.71 4.31
CA SER A 24 9.96 -7.39 3.62
C SER A 24 8.69 -6.54 3.65
N TYR A 25 7.57 -6.98 4.22
CA TYR A 25 6.32 -6.19 4.17
C TYR A 25 6.29 -4.96 5.11
N HIS A 26 7.29 -4.79 5.97
CA HIS A 26 7.28 -3.75 7.03
C HIS A 26 8.07 -2.47 6.70
N SER A 27 8.75 -2.34 5.55
CA SER A 27 9.73 -1.23 5.40
C SER A 27 9.23 0.06 4.75
N ASP A 28 8.12 0.04 4.01
CA ASP A 28 7.77 1.20 3.15
C ASP A 28 6.67 2.08 3.74
N VAL A 29 5.76 1.52 4.54
CA VAL A 29 4.71 2.29 5.23
C VAL A 29 5.27 3.13 6.39
N GLU A 30 6.39 2.73 6.99
CA GLU A 30 7.05 3.54 8.01
C GLU A 30 7.70 4.81 7.45
N LYS A 31 7.99 4.87 6.14
CA LYS A 31 8.54 6.09 5.52
C LYS A 31 7.51 7.20 5.33
N PHE A 32 6.21 6.87 5.41
CA PHE A 32 5.11 7.83 5.26
C PHE A 32 4.51 8.27 6.59
N ARG A 33 4.98 7.70 7.71
CA ARG A 33 4.51 8.03 9.04
C ARG A 33 5.52 9.00 9.66
N ASP A 34 5.10 10.22 9.95
CA ASP A 34 5.86 11.12 10.81
C ASP A 34 6.25 10.37 12.10
N PRO A 35 7.47 10.55 12.63
CA PRO A 35 7.91 9.87 13.86
C PRO A 35 6.97 10.13 15.05
N ASP A 36 6.20 11.22 14.98
CA ASP A 36 5.22 11.63 16.00
C ASP A 36 3.76 11.22 15.68
N GLY A 37 3.51 10.51 14.57
CA GLY A 37 2.18 10.05 14.18
C GLY A 37 1.22 11.14 13.68
N GLN A 38 1.74 12.28 13.23
CA GLN A 38 0.93 13.34 12.64
C GLN A 38 0.56 13.05 11.17
N ILE A 39 -0.52 13.70 10.71
CA ILE A 39 -0.90 13.69 9.30
C ILE A 39 0.16 14.49 8.53
N PRO A 40 0.76 13.94 7.47
CA PRO A 40 1.83 14.62 6.75
C PRO A 40 1.33 15.95 6.21
N SER A 41 2.11 17.01 6.42
CA SER A 41 1.81 18.33 5.89
C SER A 41 1.86 18.33 4.35
N ASP A 42 1.12 19.24 3.72
CA ASP A 42 1.12 19.39 2.25
C ASP A 42 2.54 19.61 1.69
N LEU A 43 3.41 20.29 2.43
CA LEU A 43 4.81 20.50 2.03
C LEU A 43 5.61 19.20 2.02
N GLN A 44 5.39 18.30 2.98
CA GLN A 44 6.03 16.97 2.99
C GLN A 44 5.54 16.12 1.83
N MET A 45 4.24 16.19 1.50
CA MET A 45 3.69 15.47 0.35
C MET A 45 4.28 15.95 -0.97
N ILE A 46 4.45 17.27 -1.14
CA ILE A 46 5.13 17.84 -2.31
C ILE A 46 6.58 17.33 -2.39
N ALA A 47 7.29 17.24 -1.26
CA ALA A 47 8.66 16.73 -1.22
C ALA A 47 8.72 15.26 -1.66
N VAL A 48 7.79 14.43 -1.19
CA VAL A 48 7.65 13.02 -1.58
C VAL A 48 7.38 12.89 -3.08
N VAL A 49 6.43 13.65 -3.62
CA VAL A 49 6.12 13.64 -5.07
C VAL A 49 7.35 14.02 -5.90
N ARG A 50 8.13 15.00 -5.45
CA ARG A 50 9.36 15.43 -6.12
C ARG A 50 10.49 14.42 -6.04
N GLN A 51 10.62 13.68 -4.93
CA GLN A 51 11.56 12.55 -4.84
C GLN A 51 11.16 11.39 -5.75
N GLY A 52 9.86 11.24 -5.99
CA GLY A 52 9.28 10.18 -6.79
C GLY A 52 8.98 8.95 -5.96
N LEU A 53 7.87 8.29 -6.30
CA LEU A 53 7.46 7.04 -5.67
C LEU A 53 8.14 5.85 -6.32
N ASP A 54 8.40 4.81 -5.54
CA ASP A 54 8.96 3.57 -6.05
C ASP A 54 7.90 2.78 -6.84
N ARG A 55 8.37 1.97 -7.80
CA ARG A 55 7.53 1.04 -8.57
C ARG A 55 6.65 0.17 -7.66
N ARG A 56 7.18 -0.25 -6.51
CA ARG A 56 6.49 -1.10 -5.53
C ARG A 56 5.20 -0.45 -4.99
N THR A 57 5.18 0.87 -4.84
CA THR A 57 3.99 1.60 -4.38
C THR A 57 2.82 1.43 -5.34
N ILE A 58 3.08 1.40 -6.65
CA ILE A 58 2.05 1.19 -7.66
C ILE A 58 1.46 -0.23 -7.56
N TYR A 59 2.30 -1.24 -7.38
CA TYR A 59 1.83 -2.62 -7.20
C TYR A 59 1.02 -2.79 -5.92
N ARG A 60 1.42 -2.15 -4.81
CA ARG A 60 0.61 -2.13 -3.58
C ARG A 60 -0.76 -1.51 -3.81
N LEU A 61 -0.84 -0.41 -4.56
CA LEU A 61 -2.11 0.23 -4.89
C LEU A 61 -2.99 -0.65 -5.79
N ILE A 62 -2.39 -1.37 -6.74
CA ILE A 62 -3.08 -2.38 -7.56
C ILE A 62 -3.74 -3.44 -6.66
N ASP A 63 -2.98 -3.99 -5.71
CA ASP A 63 -3.44 -5.01 -4.79
C ASP A 63 -4.58 -4.47 -3.88
N LEU A 64 -4.45 -3.24 -3.38
CA LEU A 64 -5.47 -2.60 -2.54
C LEU A 64 -6.77 -2.28 -3.29
N LEU A 65 -6.67 -1.90 -4.57
CA LEU A 65 -7.82 -1.58 -5.41
C LEU A 65 -8.47 -2.82 -6.03
N GLY A 66 -7.79 -3.97 -6.05
CA GLY A 66 -8.26 -5.17 -6.74
C GLY A 66 -8.37 -5.01 -8.25
N ILE A 67 -7.57 -4.13 -8.86
CA ILE A 67 -7.59 -3.85 -10.30
C ILE A 67 -6.40 -4.52 -11.01
N THR A 68 -6.43 -4.53 -12.33
CA THR A 68 -5.33 -5.02 -13.16
C THR A 68 -4.23 -3.96 -13.33
N LEU A 69 -3.02 -4.42 -13.70
CA LEU A 69 -1.91 -3.53 -14.07
C LEU A 69 -2.27 -2.54 -15.18
N ASP A 70 -3.04 -2.99 -16.19
CA ASP A 70 -3.44 -2.14 -17.31
C ASP A 70 -4.38 -1.02 -16.84
N GLN A 71 -5.37 -1.36 -16.01
CA GLN A 71 -6.28 -0.38 -15.41
C GLN A 71 -5.53 0.64 -14.56
N MET A 72 -4.58 0.20 -13.72
CA MET A 72 -3.74 1.12 -12.97
C MET A 72 -2.93 2.03 -13.90
N CYS A 73 -2.29 1.48 -14.92
CA CYS A 73 -1.54 2.22 -15.92
C CYS A 73 -2.37 3.32 -16.62
N GLN A 74 -3.67 3.07 -16.85
CA GLN A 74 -4.60 4.07 -17.36
C GLN A 74 -4.83 5.21 -16.33
N LEU A 75 -4.97 4.89 -15.04
CA LEU A 75 -5.15 5.87 -13.96
C LEU A 75 -3.92 6.77 -13.73
N ILE A 76 -2.72 6.21 -13.81
CA ILE A 76 -1.45 6.96 -13.62
C ILE A 76 -0.82 7.45 -14.94
N HIS A 77 -1.52 7.29 -16.06
CA HIS A 77 -1.14 7.77 -17.39
C HIS A 77 0.24 7.32 -17.90
N ILE A 78 0.60 6.05 -17.70
CA ILE A 78 1.78 5.44 -18.32
C ILE A 78 1.46 4.07 -18.90
N SER A 79 2.18 3.67 -19.94
CA SER A 79 2.04 2.30 -20.46
C SER A 79 2.58 1.26 -19.48
N SER A 80 2.00 0.06 -19.49
CA SER A 80 2.52 -1.07 -18.71
C SER A 80 3.97 -1.41 -19.07
N ARG A 81 4.36 -1.24 -20.34
CA ARG A 81 5.75 -1.40 -20.79
C ARG A 81 6.71 -0.40 -20.11
N THR A 82 6.28 0.85 -19.94
CA THR A 82 7.05 1.88 -19.24
C THR A 82 7.27 1.47 -17.79
N LEU A 83 6.23 0.99 -17.12
CA LEU A 83 6.28 0.58 -15.71
C LEU A 83 7.10 -0.70 -15.50
N GLN A 84 7.00 -1.68 -16.42
CA GLN A 84 7.74 -2.94 -16.37
C GLN A 84 9.24 -2.78 -16.60
N ARG A 85 9.65 -1.77 -17.40
CA ARG A 85 11.07 -1.50 -17.66
C ARG A 85 11.79 -0.84 -16.48
N LYS A 86 11.05 -0.18 -15.57
CA LYS A 86 11.64 0.46 -14.39
C LYS A 86 12.09 -0.56 -13.37
N LYS A 87 13.25 -0.32 -12.77
CA LYS A 87 13.73 -1.11 -11.63
C LYS A 87 12.92 -0.80 -10.38
N GLU A 88 12.90 -1.70 -9.41
CA GLU A 88 12.17 -1.47 -8.15
C GLU A 88 12.69 -0.27 -7.36
N THR A 89 13.99 0.00 -7.47
CA THR A 89 14.69 1.12 -6.81
C THR A 89 14.72 2.39 -7.66
N GLU A 90 14.11 2.36 -8.85
CA GLU A 90 14.09 3.51 -9.74
C GLU A 90 12.82 4.33 -9.46
N PRO A 91 12.94 5.58 -9.02
CA PRO A 91 11.78 6.40 -8.73
C PRO A 91 10.96 6.69 -10.00
N LEU A 92 9.66 6.80 -9.81
CA LEU A 92 8.71 7.26 -10.82
C LEU A 92 8.86 8.77 -11.02
N SER A 93 8.42 9.26 -12.17
CA SER A 93 8.45 10.70 -12.41
C SER A 93 7.54 11.43 -11.42
N PRO A 94 7.77 12.73 -11.15
CA PRO A 94 6.92 13.51 -10.27
C PRO A 94 5.44 13.46 -10.68
N LEU A 95 5.15 13.55 -11.98
CA LEU A 95 3.77 13.46 -12.49
C LEU A 95 3.10 12.12 -12.15
N VAL A 96 3.79 10.99 -12.34
CA VAL A 96 3.24 9.67 -12.02
C VAL A 96 3.07 9.50 -10.52
N SER A 97 4.01 10.05 -9.76
CA SER A 97 4.03 10.02 -8.30
C SER A 97 2.88 10.83 -7.70
N GLU A 98 2.59 12.00 -8.27
CA GLU A 98 1.43 12.83 -7.94
C GLU A 98 0.12 12.07 -8.14
N ARG A 99 -0.07 11.44 -9.31
CA ARG A 99 -1.29 10.67 -9.60
C ARG A 99 -1.47 9.48 -8.66
N ALA A 100 -0.39 8.76 -8.36
CA ALA A 100 -0.45 7.65 -7.42
C ALA A 100 -0.76 8.12 -5.98
N LEU A 101 -0.28 9.30 -5.58
CA LEU A 101 -0.61 9.91 -4.29
C LEU A 101 -2.07 10.39 -4.23
N ASP A 102 -2.59 10.96 -5.31
CA ASP A 102 -4.00 11.33 -5.39
C ASP A 102 -4.90 10.09 -5.26
N LEU A 103 -4.55 8.99 -5.93
CA LEU A 103 -5.26 7.72 -5.81
C LEU A 103 -5.23 7.18 -4.38
N SER A 104 -4.09 7.27 -3.68
CA SER A 104 -3.99 6.80 -2.30
C SER A 104 -4.85 7.63 -1.34
N ARG A 105 -4.97 8.94 -1.56
CA ARG A 105 -5.87 9.83 -0.80
C ARG A 105 -7.34 9.49 -1.04
N VAL A 106 -7.73 9.29 -2.30
CA VAL A 106 -9.10 8.87 -2.66
C VAL A 106 -9.44 7.52 -2.02
N LEU A 107 -8.51 6.57 -2.04
CA LEU A 107 -8.63 5.30 -1.34
C LEU A 107 -8.82 5.50 0.16
N ALA A 108 -7.96 6.29 0.81
CA ALA A 108 -8.03 6.51 2.26
C ALA A 108 -9.40 7.07 2.68
N HIS A 109 -9.90 8.08 1.97
CA HIS A 109 -11.23 8.61 2.18
C HIS A 109 -12.34 7.61 1.86
N GLY A 110 -12.14 6.77 0.84
CA GLY A 110 -13.05 5.67 0.52
C GLY A 110 -13.18 4.68 1.68
N VAL A 111 -12.07 4.27 2.29
CA VAL A 111 -12.06 3.37 3.46
C VAL A 111 -12.73 4.03 4.66
N GLU A 112 -12.42 5.29 4.94
CA GLU A 112 -13.04 6.06 6.02
C GLU A 112 -14.56 6.17 5.85
N ALA A 113 -15.04 6.35 4.62
CA ALA A 113 -16.46 6.55 4.32
C ALA A 113 -17.26 5.24 4.21
N LEU A 114 -16.66 4.17 3.70
CA LEU A 114 -17.34 2.90 3.38
C LEU A 114 -17.18 1.83 4.46
N GLY A 115 -16.21 1.97 5.37
CA GLY A 115 -15.80 0.90 6.27
C GLY A 115 -14.81 -0.07 5.64
N ASP A 116 -14.26 -0.98 6.46
CA ASP A 116 -13.07 -1.80 6.18
C ASP A 116 -13.01 -2.46 4.78
N LEU A 117 -11.81 -2.52 4.20
CA LEU A 117 -11.54 -3.08 2.86
C LEU A 117 -11.74 -4.61 2.73
N ASN A 118 -12.15 -5.29 3.81
CA ASN A 118 -12.25 -6.75 3.92
C ASN A 118 -13.61 -7.25 4.44
N ALA A 119 -14.69 -6.48 4.26
CA ALA A 119 -16.04 -6.94 4.62
C ALA A 119 -16.53 -8.11 3.76
#